data_AF-A0A151QLD0-F1
#
_entry.id   AF-A0A151QLD0-F1
#
_cell.length_a   1.000
_cell.length_b   1.000
_cell.length_c   1.000
_cell.angle_alpha   90.00
_cell.angle_beta   90.00
_cell.angle_gamma   90.00
#
_symmetry.space_group_name_H-M   'P 1'
#
loop_
_entity.id
_entity.type
_entity.pdbx_description
1 polymer ?
#
loop_
_entity_poly.entity_id
_entity_poly.type
_entity_poly.pdbx_seq_one_letter_code
_entity_poly.pdbx_strand_id
1 'polypeptide(L)'
;MMQLYWLPQSVCTTIDHLCRLMLWSHDTWNRHWNLVSWKDVIKPKDYGGLVMRDTHSTNTSLLGKLIWDLIHHPDKPWVSLLTHKYLHSSPLLNYVIPPGDSHVW
;
A
#
# COMPACT_ATOMS: atom_id res chain seq x y z
N MET A 1 0.37 -8.02 -6.87
CA MET A 1 1.12 -8.06 -5.60
C MET A 1 0.21 -7.48 -4.51
N MET A 2 -0.02 -8.20 -3.40
CA MET A 2 -1.03 -7.84 -2.39
C MET A 2 -0.40 -7.15 -1.18
N GLN A 3 -0.41 -5.82 -1.15
CA GLN A 3 0.18 -5.11 -0.03
C GLN A 3 -0.73 -5.18 1.20
N LEU A 4 -0.26 -5.91 2.21
CA LEU A 4 -1.06 -6.39 3.33
C LEU A 4 -0.92 -5.51 4.58
N TYR A 5 0.05 -4.59 4.60
CA TYR A 5 0.42 -3.80 5.76
C TYR A 5 0.11 -2.32 5.60
N TRP A 6 -0.38 -1.70 6.68
CA TRP A 6 -0.38 -0.24 6.76
C TRP A 6 1.04 0.27 7.01
N LEU A 7 1.64 0.83 5.96
CA LEU A 7 3.00 1.36 6.01
C LEU A 7 3.02 2.68 6.81
N PRO A 8 3.98 2.85 7.73
CA PRO A 8 4.23 4.14 8.35
C PRO A 8 4.59 5.20 7.32
N GLN A 9 4.19 6.45 7.57
CA GLN A 9 4.45 7.58 6.68
C GLN A 9 5.95 7.75 6.36
N SER A 10 6.84 7.42 7.31
CA SER A 10 8.29 7.47 7.12
C SER A 10 8.75 6.52 6.01
N VAL A 11 8.22 5.30 5.97
CA VAL A 11 8.53 4.30 4.94
C VAL A 11 8.03 4.77 3.58
N CYS A 12 6.79 5.28 3.52
CA CYS A 12 6.24 5.87 2.29
C CYS A 12 7.11 7.02 1.78
N THR A 13 7.58 7.88 2.68
CA THR A 13 8.46 9.01 2.35
C THR A 13 9.81 8.53 1.81
N THR A 14 10.39 7.48 2.39
CA THR A 14 11.63 6.87 1.91
C THR A 14 11.46 6.26 0.51
N ILE A 15 10.35 5.56 0.26
CA ILE A 15 10.03 5.01 -1.06
C ILE A 15 9.92 6.13 -2.09
N ASP A 16 9.14 7.17 -1.79
CA ASP A 16 9.00 8.34 -2.66
C ASP A 16 10.35 9.02 -2.92
N HIS A 17 11.24 9.05 -1.94
CA HIS A 17 12.60 9.59 -2.09
C HIS A 17 13.43 8.73 -3.05
N LEU A 18 13.38 7.40 -2.93
CA LEU A 18 14.06 6.48 -3.85
C LEU A 18 13.52 6.62 -5.28
N CYS A 19 12.20 6.78 -5.45
CA CYS A 19 11.61 7.03 -6.77
C CYS A 19 12.06 8.37 -7.37
N ARG A 20 12.22 9.42 -6.55
CA ARG A 20 12.79 10.71 -6.99
C ARG A 20 14.24 10.59 -7.40
N LEU A 21 15.04 9.85 -6.63
CA LEU A 21 16.42 9.57 -6.98
C LEU A 21 16.50 8.82 -8.32
N MET A 22 15.66 7.81 -8.54
CA MET A 22 15.63 7.10 -9.81
C MET A 22 15.29 8.00 -11.01
N LEU A 23 14.46 9.03 -10.82
CA LEU A 23 14.09 9.96 -11.88
C LEU A 23 15.16 11.00 -12.20
N TRP A 24 15.78 11.57 -11.16
CA TRP A 24 16.62 12.77 -11.31
C TRP A 24 18.09 12.57 -10.91
N SER A 25 18.47 11.40 -10.38
CA SER A 25 19.83 11.09 -9.98
C SER A 25 20.47 10.16 -11.00
N HIS A 26 21.55 10.61 -11.63
CA HIS A 26 22.40 9.75 -12.46
C HIS A 26 23.57 9.17 -11.66
N ASP A 27 24.06 9.90 -10.64
CA ASP A 27 25.17 9.49 -9.76
C ASP A 27 24.86 9.70 -8.27
N THR A 28 25.37 8.82 -7.41
CA THR A 28 25.15 8.85 -5.94
C THR A 28 25.92 9.95 -5.20
N TRP A 29 26.93 10.54 -5.85
CA TRP A 29 27.88 11.45 -5.22
C TRP A 29 27.53 12.94 -5.37
N ASN A 30 26.67 13.28 -6.33
CA ASN A 30 26.25 14.66 -6.58
C ASN A 30 24.81 14.89 -6.11
N ARG A 31 24.59 16.03 -5.45
CA ARG A 31 23.26 16.48 -5.06
C ARG A 31 22.50 16.92 -6.31
N HIS A 32 21.57 16.09 -6.76
CA HIS A 32 20.69 16.40 -7.88
C HIS A 32 19.47 17.20 -7.38
N TRP A 33 19.15 18.27 -8.09
CA TRP A 33 17.96 19.08 -7.79
C TRP A 33 16.74 18.45 -8.44
N ASN A 34 15.65 18.32 -7.68
CA ASN A 34 14.36 17.92 -8.24
C ASN A 34 13.84 19.07 -9.11
N LEU A 35 13.95 18.93 -10.43
CA LEU A 35 13.52 19.96 -11.40
C LEU A 35 12.00 20.19 -11.38
N VAL A 36 11.24 19.20 -10.91
CA VAL A 36 9.78 19.21 -10.85
C VAL A 36 9.32 18.81 -9.45
N SER A 37 8.29 19.50 -8.94
CA SER A 37 7.66 19.15 -7.66
C SER A 37 7.10 17.73 -7.71
N TRP A 38 7.29 16.96 -6.64
CA TRP A 38 6.76 15.60 -6.57
C TRP A 38 5.24 15.55 -6.74
N LYS A 39 4.53 16.58 -6.27
CA LYS A 39 3.08 16.72 -6.44
C LYS A 39 2.67 16.81 -7.91
N ASP A 40 3.54 17.31 -8.78
CA ASP A 40 3.28 17.36 -10.22
C ASP A 40 3.67 16.06 -10.91
N VAL A 41 4.73 15.40 -10.46
CA VAL A 41 5.16 14.08 -10.96
C VAL A 41 4.08 13.02 -10.71
N ILE A 42 3.42 13.04 -9.55
CA ILE A 42 2.40 12.04 -9.19
C ILE A 42 1.03 12.28 -9.83
N LYS A 43 0.86 13.35 -10.63
CA LYS A 43 -0.42 13.61 -11.31
C LYS A 43 -0.70 12.54 -12.37
N PRO A 44 -1.98 12.34 -12.72
CA PRO A 44 -2.34 11.54 -13.89
C PRO A 44 -1.70 12.11 -15.15
N LYS A 45 -1.46 11.25 -16.15
CA LYS A 45 -0.86 11.64 -17.43
C LYS A 45 -1.64 12.76 -18.12
N ASP A 46 -2.97 12.72 -17.99
CA ASP A 46 -3.89 13.71 -18.57
C ASP A 46 -3.68 15.12 -17.98
N TYR A 47 -3.08 15.23 -16.79
CA TYR A 47 -2.73 16.48 -16.12
C TYR A 47 -1.23 16.78 -16.17
N GLY A 48 -0.48 16.13 -17.07
CA GLY A 48 0.95 16.37 -17.28
C GLY A 48 1.89 15.68 -16.28
N GLY A 49 1.39 14.74 -15.49
CA GLY A 49 2.22 13.93 -14.58
C GLY A 49 2.78 12.66 -15.21
N LEU A 50 3.67 11.98 -14.48
CA LEU A 50 4.41 10.80 -14.93
C LEU A 50 3.74 9.47 -14.55
N VAL A 51 2.48 9.50 -14.08
CA VAL A 51 1.75 8.29 -13.63
C VAL A 51 2.48 7.58 -12.48
N MET A 52 3.33 8.29 -11.75
CA MET A 52 3.79 7.81 -10.45
C MET A 52 2.67 8.02 -9.45
N ARG A 53 2.49 7.09 -8.51
CA ARG A 53 1.45 7.22 -7.48
C ARG A 53 2.10 7.55 -6.16
N ASP A 54 1.42 8.38 -5.38
CA ASP A 54 1.77 8.55 -3.97
C ASP A 54 1.72 7.19 -3.27
N THR A 55 2.83 6.81 -2.65
CA THR A 55 3.00 5.53 -1.99
C THR A 55 1.99 5.36 -0.85
N HIS A 56 1.71 6.43 -0.10
CA HIS A 56 0.76 6.36 1.01
C HIS A 56 -0.66 6.12 0.50
N SER A 57 -1.13 6.94 -0.46
CA SER A 57 -2.46 6.78 -1.07
C SER A 57 -2.63 5.41 -1.75
N THR A 58 -1.58 4.90 -2.41
CA THR A 58 -1.59 3.58 -3.03
C THR A 58 -1.72 2.49 -1.97
N ASN A 59 -0.98 2.59 -0.87
CA ASN A 59 -1.06 1.63 0.22
C ASN A 59 -2.48 1.55 0.82
N THR A 60 -3.09 2.70 1.11
CA THR A 60 -4.47 2.76 1.62
C THR A 60 -5.45 2.14 0.63
N SER A 61 -5.32 2.42 -0.67
CA SER A 61 -6.19 1.84 -1.69
C SER A 61 -6.04 0.31 -1.80
N LEU A 62 -4.83 -0.23 -1.64
CA LEU A 62 -4.56 -1.66 -1.66
C LEU A 62 -5.15 -2.37 -0.44
N LEU A 63 -5.04 -1.76 0.74
CA LEU A 63 -5.71 -2.26 1.96
C LEU A 63 -7.22 -2.24 1.82
N GLY A 64 -7.79 -1.15 1.29
CA GLY A 64 -9.23 -1.07 1.02
C GLY A 64 -9.70 -2.16 0.05
N LYS A 65 -8.90 -2.44 -0.99
CA LYS A 65 -9.17 -3.53 -1.93
C LYS A 65 -9.14 -4.91 -1.24
N LEU A 66 -8.21 -5.13 -0.32
CA LEU A 66 -8.15 -6.38 0.45
C LEU A 66 -9.39 -6.56 1.33
N ILE A 67 -9.80 -5.52 2.04
CA ILE A 67 -11.03 -5.56 2.87
C ILE A 67 -12.25 -5.82 1.98
N TRP A 68 -12.33 -5.13 0.83
CA TRP A 68 -13.41 -5.33 -0.14
C TRP A 68 -13.47 -6.77 -0.63
N ASP A 69 -12.31 -7.34 -1.00
CA ASP A 69 -12.17 -8.72 -1.46
C ASP A 69 -12.55 -9.72 -0.38
N LEU A 70 -12.20 -9.45 0.88
CA LEU A 70 -12.53 -10.31 2.03
C LEU A 70 -14.04 -10.37 2.29
N ILE A 71 -14.78 -9.31 1.96
CA ILE A 71 -16.25 -9.24 2.14
C ILE A 71 -16.99 -9.81 0.92
N HIS A 72 -16.56 -9.47 -0.30
CA HIS A 72 -17.33 -9.75 -1.52
C HIS A 72 -16.84 -10.98 -2.30
N HIS A 73 -15.62 -11.44 -2.06
CA HIS A 73 -14.98 -12.51 -2.84
C HIS A 73 -14.41 -13.63 -1.94
N PRO A 74 -15.29 -14.37 -1.22
CA PRO A 74 -14.87 -15.49 -0.36
C PRO A 74 -14.29 -16.67 -1.14
N ASP A 75 -14.51 -16.72 -2.45
CA ASP A 75 -14.02 -17.72 -3.39
C ASP A 75 -12.50 -17.63 -3.63
N LYS A 76 -11.88 -16.47 -3.33
CA LYS A 76 -10.43 -16.31 -3.48
C LYS A 76 -9.72 -17.23 -2.47
N PRO A 77 -8.72 -18.02 -2.89
CA PRO A 77 -8.08 -19.01 -2.03
C PRO A 77 -7.39 -18.38 -0.80
N TRP A 78 -6.81 -17.19 -0.95
CA TRP A 78 -6.22 -16.47 0.18
C TRP A 78 -7.28 -15.96 1.17
N VAL A 79 -8.47 -15.58 0.68
CA VAL A 79 -9.60 -15.16 1.52
C VAL A 79 -10.09 -16.35 2.33
N SER A 80 -10.36 -17.49 1.67
CA SER A 80 -10.80 -18.71 2.34
C SER A 80 -9.82 -19.18 3.41
N LEU A 81 -8.51 -19.15 3.12
CA LEU A 81 -7.47 -19.50 4.09
C LEU A 81 -7.47 -18.55 5.30
N LEU A 82 -7.56 -17.25 5.06
CA LEU A 82 -7.55 -16.23 6.12
C LEU A 82 -8.80 -16.33 7.00
N THR A 83 -9.96 -16.51 6.39
CA THR A 83 -11.23 -16.69 7.10
C THR A 83 -11.25 -17.96 7.94
N HIS A 84 -10.68 -19.07 7.44
CA HIS A 84 -10.63 -20.32 8.19
C HIS A 84 -9.62 -20.26 9.34
N LYS A 85 -8.47 -19.59 9.14
CA LYS A 85 -7.40 -19.52 10.14
C LYS A 85 -7.69 -18.53 11.26
N TYR A 86 -8.22 -17.35 10.93
CA TYR A 86 -8.37 -16.25 11.89
C TYR A 86 -9.83 -15.97 12.22
N LEU A 87 -10.72 -15.89 11.22
CA LEU A 87 -12.09 -15.43 11.45
C LEU A 87 -13.05 -16.53 11.92
N HIS A 88 -12.68 -17.81 11.79
CA HIS A 88 -13.53 -18.96 12.14
C HIS A 88 -14.98 -18.85 11.62
N SER A 89 -15.16 -18.34 10.40
CA SER A 89 -16.48 -18.07 9.76
C SER A 89 -17.32 -16.96 10.42
N SER A 90 -16.72 -16.13 11.27
CA SER A 90 -17.36 -14.93 11.82
C SER A 90 -17.21 -13.74 10.87
N PRO A 91 -18.19 -12.82 10.82
CA PRO A 91 -18.07 -11.61 10.03
C PRO A 91 -16.98 -10.71 10.62
N LEU A 92 -16.12 -10.16 9.74
CA LEU A 92 -15.00 -9.28 10.08
C LEU A 92 -15.32 -8.22 11.15
N LEU A 93 -16.46 -7.54 10.99
CA LEU A 93 -16.87 -6.41 11.81
C LEU A 93 -17.21 -6.78 13.27
N ASN A 94 -17.53 -8.04 13.52
CA ASN A 94 -17.90 -8.53 14.86
C ASN A 94 -16.90 -9.54 15.42
N TYR A 95 -15.71 -9.66 14.81
CA TYR A 95 -14.69 -10.58 15.27
C TYR A 95 -14.02 -10.03 16.54
N VAL A 96 -14.04 -10.84 17.61
CA VAL A 96 -13.37 -10.53 18.88
C VAL A 96 -12.09 -11.35 18.95
N ILE A 97 -10.96 -10.67 19.03
CA ILE A 97 -9.63 -11.30 19.04
C ILE A 97 -9.50 -12.18 20.29
N PRO A 98 -9.32 -13.50 20.15
CA PRO A 98 -9.13 -14.39 21.28
C PRO A 98 -7.75 -14.16 21.94
N PRO A 99 -7.62 -14.37 23.26
CA PRO A 99 -6.35 -14.21 23.95
C PRO A 99 -5.36 -15.28 23.49
N GLY A 100 -4.39 -14.90 22.66
CA GLY A 100 -3.39 -15.78 22.07
C GLY A 100 -3.25 -15.66 20.54
N ASP A 101 -4.09 -14.86 19.89
CA ASP A 101 -3.96 -14.61 18.46
C ASP A 101 -2.79 -13.65 18.14
N SER A 102 -2.31 -13.73 16.90
CA SER A 102 -1.16 -12.92 16.48
C SER A 102 -1.52 -11.44 16.41
N HIS A 103 -0.71 -10.55 16.99
CA HIS A 103 -0.89 -9.08 16.91
C HIS A 103 -0.91 -8.48 15.50
N VAL A 104 -0.69 -9.30 14.47
CA VAL A 104 -0.53 -8.89 13.09
C VAL A 104 -1.84 -9.04 12.30
N TRP A 105 -2.79 -9.86 12.77
CA TRP A 105 -4.05 -10.20 12.09
C TRP A 105 -5.23 -10.21 13.04
#